data_AF-A0A3S0CGG0-F1
#
_entry.id   AF-A0A3S0CGG0-F1
#
_cell.length_a   1.000
_cell.length_b   1.000
_cell.length_c   1.000
_cell.angle_alpha   90.00
_cell.angle_beta   90.00
_cell.angle_gamma   90.00
#
_symmetry.space_group_name_H-M   'P 1'
#
loop_
_entity.id
_entity.type
_entity.pdbx_description
1 polymer ?
#
loop_
_entity_poly.entity_id
_entity_poly.type
_entity_poly.pdbx_seq_one_letter_code
_entity_poly.pdbx_strand_id
1 'polypeptide(L)'
;MVADALAVGDDLAGAEAYHAMATALFRLGRDVEAVRNVAAGIGRARRHPHAGEVRLRLLADQADGHTRLDQPRVVASALGEARALARRDGGALGAVEARIAEYHYRFGRWDECLVAAARATEAPGGEPWVPVVAHGLRALVLGHRGEEDAAAAALDLLPPDAFESAPTRRYRGHALLARARLAEVAGRPTDALHALLPVLGDDTPATAPADRPWLLAELVRLALETGDTASARAAVAACEGEAAHHPASPGTALAALRCRGLFAQDPQVLAEAVERAGRGPRPLARGQLLEDLAVSRAWAGDLAGARQALADAVGAYEGLGAVCDAARADARLRRLGVRRGSRGARRQARHGWEALTPAELRVARLLAEGRSNPEIAAALFLSRRTVQTHVSHILGKLQVRTRAQVAAQAARAGFGP
;
A
#
# COMPACT_ATOMS: atom_id res chain seq x y z
N MET A 1 16.98 -7.14 32.30
CA MET A 1 16.33 -8.14 31.41
C MET A 1 17.21 -8.51 30.20
N VAL A 2 17.42 -7.62 29.21
CA VAL A 2 18.30 -7.94 28.06
C VAL A 2 19.74 -8.19 28.52
N ALA A 3 20.29 -7.34 29.40
CA ALA A 3 21.63 -7.55 29.98
C ALA A 3 21.75 -8.87 30.74
N ASP A 4 20.72 -9.26 31.50
CA ASP A 4 20.71 -10.51 32.27
C ASP A 4 20.58 -11.74 31.37
N ALA A 5 19.74 -11.69 30.32
CA ALA A 5 19.65 -12.75 29.31
C ALA A 5 20.95 -12.91 28.51
N LEU A 6 21.61 -11.78 28.21
CA LEU A 6 22.93 -11.77 27.56
C LEU A 6 24.03 -12.37 28.46
N ALA A 7 23.91 -12.21 29.78
CA ALA A 7 24.86 -12.77 30.74
C ALA A 7 24.80 -14.31 30.82
N VAL A 8 23.66 -14.92 30.47
CA VAL A 8 23.49 -16.39 30.44
C VAL A 8 24.10 -17.03 29.19
N GLY A 9 24.34 -16.26 28.12
CA GLY A 9 24.97 -16.74 26.89
C GLY A 9 24.09 -17.59 25.96
N ASP A 10 22.80 -17.77 26.27
CA ASP A 10 21.83 -18.48 25.42
C ASP A 10 21.27 -17.57 24.31
N ASP A 11 21.49 -17.96 23.05
CA ASP A 11 21.00 -17.22 21.88
C ASP A 11 19.47 -17.23 21.77
N LEU A 12 18.77 -18.27 22.26
CA LEU A 12 17.32 -18.33 22.24
C LEU A 12 16.71 -17.34 23.24
N ALA A 13 17.10 -17.42 24.53
CA ALA A 13 16.67 -16.46 25.54
C ALA A 13 17.03 -15.02 25.16
N GLY A 14 18.22 -14.82 24.56
CA GLY A 14 18.61 -13.53 24.00
C GLY A 14 17.66 -13.03 22.93
N ALA A 15 17.28 -13.87 21.95
CA ALA A 15 16.33 -13.49 20.89
C ALA A 15 14.97 -13.07 21.45
N GLU A 16 14.42 -13.82 22.41
CA GLU A 16 13.15 -13.48 23.08
C GLU A 16 13.25 -12.15 23.85
N ALA A 17 14.36 -11.91 24.55
CA ALA A 17 14.58 -10.65 25.26
C ALA A 17 14.62 -9.45 24.30
N TYR A 18 15.27 -9.60 23.13
CA TYR A 18 15.26 -8.56 22.09
C TYR A 18 13.88 -8.34 21.48
N HIS A 19 13.09 -9.40 21.25
CA HIS A 19 11.72 -9.29 20.76
C HIS A 19 10.81 -8.54 21.77
N ALA A 20 10.90 -8.88 23.05
CA ALA A 20 10.15 -8.20 24.10
C ALA A 20 10.55 -6.71 24.20
N MET A 21 11.85 -6.41 24.14
CA MET A 21 12.35 -5.03 24.14
C MET A 21 11.86 -4.24 22.91
N ALA A 22 11.96 -4.83 21.72
CA ALA A 22 11.46 -4.22 20.48
C ALA A 22 9.96 -3.91 20.57
N THR A 23 9.16 -4.84 21.08
CA THR A 23 7.72 -4.65 21.29
C THR A 23 7.43 -3.47 22.21
N ALA A 24 8.17 -3.34 23.32
CA ALA A 24 8.04 -2.21 24.23
C ALA A 24 8.44 -0.88 23.56
N LEU A 25 9.54 -0.87 22.81
CA LEU A 25 10.02 0.33 22.10
C LEU A 25 9.04 0.79 21.00
N PHE A 26 8.44 -0.14 20.25
CA PHE A 26 7.38 0.20 19.30
C PHE A 26 6.19 0.85 20.00
N ARG A 27 5.79 0.33 21.17
CA ARG A 27 4.69 0.92 21.96
C ARG A 27 4.98 2.35 22.43
N LEU A 28 6.25 2.65 22.68
CA LEU A 28 6.73 3.98 23.08
C LEU A 28 7.03 4.90 21.90
N GLY A 29 6.73 4.50 20.65
CA GLY A 29 7.01 5.33 19.47
C GLY A 29 8.49 5.41 19.08
N ARG A 30 9.36 4.61 19.71
CA ARG A 30 10.81 4.59 19.48
C ARG A 30 11.18 3.65 18.33
N ASP A 31 10.57 3.87 17.16
CA ASP A 31 10.62 2.97 16.00
C ASP A 31 12.05 2.62 15.56
N VAL A 32 12.95 3.61 15.52
CA VAL A 32 14.36 3.41 15.11
C VAL A 32 15.11 2.49 16.07
N GLU A 33 14.85 2.62 17.37
CA GLU A 33 15.50 1.78 18.37
C GLU A 33 14.88 0.39 18.43
N ALA A 34 13.57 0.30 18.22
CA ALA A 34 12.86 -0.97 18.11
C ALA A 34 13.46 -1.82 16.98
N VAL A 35 13.60 -1.27 15.76
CA VAL A 35 14.14 -2.04 14.62
C VAL A 35 15.61 -2.46 14.82
N ARG A 36 16.41 -1.68 15.57
CA ARG A 36 17.77 -2.10 15.97
C ARG A 36 17.74 -3.33 16.88
N ASN A 37 16.83 -3.34 17.86
CA ASN A 37 16.64 -4.49 18.75
C ASN A 37 16.12 -5.71 17.98
N VAL A 38 15.17 -5.51 17.05
CA VAL A 38 14.70 -6.59 16.16
C VAL A 38 15.86 -7.20 15.38
N ALA A 39 16.70 -6.37 14.73
CA ALA A 39 17.84 -6.86 13.96
C ALA A 39 18.84 -7.65 14.82
N ALA A 40 19.10 -7.20 16.05
CA ALA A 40 19.94 -7.92 17.01
C ALA A 40 19.31 -9.28 17.40
N GLY A 41 18.00 -9.31 17.66
CA GLY A 41 17.25 -10.53 17.94
C GLY A 41 17.32 -11.54 16.78
N ILE A 42 17.13 -11.09 15.54
CA ILE A 42 17.23 -11.95 14.34
C ILE A 42 18.63 -12.54 14.23
N GLY A 43 19.67 -11.75 14.51
CA GLY A 43 21.06 -12.22 14.51
C GLY A 43 21.29 -13.37 15.48
N ARG A 44 20.68 -13.32 16.68
CA ARG A 44 20.75 -14.42 17.66
C ARG A 44 19.93 -15.63 17.23
N ALA A 45 18.68 -15.40 16.83
CA ALA A 45 17.78 -16.47 16.43
C ALA A 45 18.33 -17.29 15.24
N ARG A 46 19.13 -16.68 14.35
CA ARG A 46 19.81 -17.39 13.25
C ARG A 46 20.87 -18.40 13.70
N ARG A 47 21.44 -18.23 14.90
CA ARG A 47 22.49 -19.11 15.45
C ARG A 47 21.93 -20.27 16.26
N HIS A 48 20.63 -20.27 16.56
CA HIS A 48 20.01 -21.29 17.39
C HIS A 48 19.04 -22.18 16.57
N PRO A 49 19.24 -23.53 16.53
CA PRO A 49 18.45 -24.43 15.69
C PRO A 49 16.94 -24.41 15.97
N HIS A 50 16.54 -24.18 17.22
CA HIS A 50 15.13 -24.21 17.65
C HIS A 50 14.50 -22.82 17.77
N ALA A 51 15.12 -21.76 17.25
CA ALA A 51 14.59 -20.40 17.34
C ALA A 51 13.67 -20.01 16.17
N GLY A 52 13.06 -20.98 15.47
CA GLY A 52 12.20 -20.74 14.31
C GLY A 52 11.01 -19.82 14.60
N GLU A 53 10.28 -20.09 15.68
CA GLU A 53 9.09 -19.33 16.07
C GLU A 53 9.42 -17.86 16.41
N VAL A 54 10.40 -17.64 17.30
CA VAL A 54 10.83 -16.28 17.67
C VAL A 54 11.45 -15.55 16.47
N ARG A 55 12.18 -16.25 15.60
CA ARG A 55 12.71 -15.67 14.35
C ARG A 55 11.58 -15.20 13.43
N LEU A 56 10.50 -15.96 13.32
CA LEU A 56 9.35 -15.58 12.51
C LEU A 56 8.67 -14.32 13.06
N ARG A 57 8.46 -14.24 14.40
CA ARG A 57 7.92 -13.03 15.06
C ARG A 57 8.83 -11.81 14.83
N LEU A 58 10.13 -11.97 15.03
CA LEU A 58 11.12 -10.91 14.80
C LEU A 58 11.18 -10.46 13.32
N LEU A 59 11.04 -11.37 12.36
CA LEU A 59 10.97 -11.01 10.94
C LEU A 59 9.69 -10.24 10.59
N ALA A 60 8.56 -10.58 11.21
CA ALA A 60 7.32 -9.81 11.13
C ALA A 60 7.51 -8.39 11.72
N ASP A 61 8.09 -8.27 12.92
CA ASP A 61 8.40 -6.99 13.54
C ASP A 61 9.37 -6.14 12.69
N GLN A 62 10.34 -6.78 12.02
CA GLN A 62 11.25 -6.10 11.11
C GLN A 62 10.50 -5.54 9.90
N ALA A 63 9.60 -6.33 9.31
CA ALA A 63 8.77 -5.88 8.21
C ALA A 63 7.86 -4.71 8.61
N ASP A 64 7.19 -4.78 9.76
CA ASP A 64 6.26 -3.76 10.23
C ASP A 64 7.00 -2.47 10.62
N GLY A 65 8.12 -2.57 11.34
CA GLY A 65 8.94 -1.43 11.72
C GLY A 65 9.55 -0.71 10.51
N HIS A 66 10.11 -1.45 9.55
CA HIS A 66 10.66 -0.85 8.34
C HIS A 66 9.59 -0.37 7.35
N THR A 67 8.34 -0.83 7.48
CA THR A 67 7.18 -0.26 6.78
C THR A 67 6.86 1.13 7.32
N ARG A 68 6.88 1.33 8.66
CA ARG A 68 6.73 2.66 9.26
C ARG A 68 7.83 3.63 8.82
N LEU A 69 9.06 3.14 8.65
CA LEU A 69 10.21 3.93 8.22
C LEU A 69 10.35 4.11 6.70
N ASP A 70 9.40 3.63 5.89
CA ASP A 70 9.43 3.69 4.42
C ASP A 70 10.71 3.11 3.79
N GLN A 71 11.16 1.95 4.30
CA GLN A 71 12.35 1.23 3.81
C GLN A 71 11.98 -0.07 3.07
N PRO A 72 11.40 0.02 1.85
CA PRO A 72 10.76 -1.12 1.18
C PRO A 72 11.72 -2.27 0.85
N ARG A 73 13.02 -2.02 0.73
CA ARG A 73 14.03 -3.06 0.47
C ARG A 73 14.21 -3.98 1.68
N VAL A 74 14.28 -3.41 2.88
CA VAL A 74 14.43 -4.19 4.13
C VAL A 74 13.15 -4.99 4.38
N VAL A 75 11.99 -4.39 4.15
CA VAL A 75 10.70 -5.08 4.28
C VAL A 75 10.60 -6.27 3.31
N ALA A 76 10.97 -6.10 2.03
CA ALA A 76 10.99 -7.20 1.07
C ALA A 76 11.88 -8.36 1.52
N SER A 77 13.07 -8.04 2.03
CA SER A 77 14.04 -9.03 2.49
C SER A 77 13.49 -9.81 3.70
N ALA A 78 12.98 -9.09 4.70
CA ALA A 78 12.40 -9.68 5.91
C ALA A 78 11.22 -10.61 5.58
N LEU A 79 10.30 -10.18 4.73
CA LEU A 79 9.14 -10.98 4.33
C LEU A 79 9.52 -12.17 3.44
N GLY A 80 10.55 -12.04 2.60
CA GLY A 80 11.09 -13.15 1.81
C GLY A 80 11.67 -14.25 2.69
N GLU A 81 12.43 -13.88 3.71
CA GLU A 81 12.97 -14.81 4.71
C GLU A 81 11.86 -15.44 5.56
N ALA A 82 10.89 -14.64 6.03
CA ALA A 82 9.73 -15.13 6.78
C ALA A 82 8.93 -16.17 5.98
N ARG A 83 8.69 -15.91 4.69
CA ARG A 83 7.98 -16.85 3.80
C ARG A 83 8.76 -18.14 3.62
N ALA A 84 10.08 -18.07 3.48
CA ALA A 84 10.92 -19.26 3.35
C ALA A 84 10.89 -20.12 4.62
N LEU A 85 10.91 -19.49 5.80
CA LEU A 85 10.82 -20.16 7.10
C LEU A 85 9.44 -20.80 7.31
N ALA A 86 8.36 -20.03 7.10
CA ALA A 86 6.98 -20.52 7.24
C ALA A 86 6.66 -21.72 6.32
N ARG A 87 7.25 -21.77 5.11
CA ARG A 87 7.10 -22.91 4.20
C ARG A 87 7.81 -24.17 4.67
N ARG A 88 8.93 -24.03 5.38
CA ARG A 88 9.69 -25.18 5.90
C ARG A 88 9.01 -25.77 7.13
N ASP A 89 8.56 -24.90 8.02
CA ASP A 89 8.07 -25.32 9.34
C ASP A 89 6.55 -25.58 9.33
N GLY A 90 5.86 -25.24 8.24
CA GLY A 90 4.41 -25.47 8.07
C GLY A 90 3.50 -24.51 8.85
N GLY A 91 4.08 -23.59 9.64
CA GLY A 91 3.35 -22.65 10.49
C GLY A 91 3.25 -21.23 9.92
N ALA A 92 2.10 -20.58 10.14
CA ALA A 92 1.86 -19.14 9.91
C ALA A 92 2.09 -18.63 8.46
N LEU A 93 2.09 -19.51 7.46
CA LEU A 93 2.24 -19.10 6.05
C LEU A 93 1.16 -18.10 5.62
N GLY A 94 -0.10 -18.32 6.00
CA GLY A 94 -1.20 -17.39 5.68
C GLY A 94 -0.98 -15.99 6.27
N ALA A 95 -0.48 -15.91 7.51
CA ALA A 95 -0.15 -14.66 8.17
C ALA A 95 1.03 -13.92 7.52
N VAL A 96 2.02 -14.64 7.00
CA VAL A 96 3.12 -14.04 6.24
C VAL A 96 2.65 -13.55 4.87
N GLU A 97 1.84 -14.33 4.16
CA GLU A 97 1.27 -13.95 2.87
C GLU A 97 0.36 -12.72 2.98
N ALA A 98 -0.43 -12.60 4.05
CA ALA A 98 -1.25 -11.41 4.32
C ALA A 98 -0.41 -10.13 4.48
N ARG A 99 0.69 -10.19 5.26
CA ARG A 99 1.64 -9.07 5.40
C ARG A 99 2.33 -8.73 4.08
N ILE A 100 2.62 -9.74 3.25
CA ILE A 100 3.17 -9.53 1.91
C ILE A 100 2.16 -8.82 1.00
N ALA A 101 0.88 -9.14 1.12
CA ALA A 101 -0.17 -8.43 0.40
C ALA A 101 -0.22 -6.95 0.83
N GLU A 102 -0.24 -6.66 2.13
CA GLU A 102 -0.21 -5.27 2.65
C GLU A 102 1.00 -4.49 2.16
N TYR A 103 2.18 -5.12 2.20
CA TYR A 103 3.43 -4.57 1.68
C TYR A 103 3.29 -4.19 0.20
N HIS A 104 2.77 -5.11 -0.63
CA HIS A 104 2.60 -4.88 -2.05
C HIS A 104 1.57 -3.78 -2.34
N TYR A 105 0.45 -3.75 -1.63
CA TYR A 105 -0.55 -2.68 -1.73
C TYR A 105 0.07 -1.31 -1.46
N ARG A 106 0.73 -1.17 -0.31
CA ARG A 106 1.30 0.10 0.16
C ARG A 106 2.34 0.68 -0.78
N PHE A 107 3.14 -0.19 -1.40
CA PHE A 107 4.20 0.20 -2.33
C PHE A 107 3.79 0.10 -3.80
N GLY A 108 2.49 0.03 -4.10
CA GLY A 108 1.93 0.18 -5.45
C GLY A 108 2.06 -1.02 -6.37
N ARG A 109 2.33 -2.22 -5.83
CA ARG A 109 2.41 -3.49 -6.56
C ARG A 109 1.10 -4.27 -6.43
N TRP A 110 0.04 -3.72 -7.00
CA TRP A 110 -1.31 -4.22 -6.75
C TRP A 110 -1.58 -5.61 -7.33
N ASP A 111 -0.94 -5.99 -8.43
CA ASP A 111 -1.07 -7.36 -8.97
C ASP A 111 -0.44 -8.38 -8.01
N GLU A 112 0.74 -8.09 -7.49
CA GLU A 112 1.40 -8.94 -6.49
C GLU A 112 0.64 -8.94 -5.16
N CYS A 113 -0.01 -7.84 -4.80
CA CYS A 113 -0.91 -7.78 -3.64
C CYS A 113 -2.05 -8.80 -3.78
N LEU A 114 -2.75 -8.80 -4.91
CA LEU A 114 -3.86 -9.73 -5.15
C LEU A 114 -3.39 -11.19 -5.12
N VAL A 115 -2.22 -11.49 -5.69
CA VAL A 115 -1.62 -12.83 -5.64
C VAL A 115 -1.29 -13.26 -4.21
N ALA A 116 -0.70 -12.38 -3.41
CA ALA A 116 -0.36 -12.68 -2.02
C ALA A 116 -1.62 -12.82 -1.15
N ALA A 117 -2.64 -11.98 -1.36
CA ALA A 117 -3.91 -12.08 -0.67
C ALA A 117 -4.62 -13.42 -0.92
N ALA A 118 -4.64 -13.90 -2.17
CA ALA A 118 -5.19 -15.21 -2.50
C ALA A 118 -4.45 -16.35 -1.77
N ARG A 119 -3.11 -16.33 -1.79
CA ARG A 119 -2.28 -17.31 -1.07
C ARG A 119 -2.49 -17.29 0.43
N ALA A 120 -2.76 -16.11 1.00
CA ALA A 120 -3.01 -15.97 2.42
C ALA A 120 -4.26 -16.76 2.86
N THR A 121 -5.32 -16.74 2.04
CA THR A 121 -6.57 -17.45 2.31
C THR A 121 -6.55 -18.92 1.90
N GLU A 122 -5.67 -19.32 0.98
CA GLU A 122 -5.47 -20.72 0.57
C GLU A 122 -4.62 -21.52 1.57
N ALA A 123 -3.86 -20.85 2.43
CA ALA A 123 -2.98 -21.51 3.39
C ALA A 123 -3.80 -22.28 4.45
N PRO A 124 -3.46 -23.56 4.74
CA PRO A 124 -4.17 -24.35 5.74
C PRO A 124 -3.83 -23.89 7.15
N GLY A 125 -4.87 -23.77 7.99
CA GLY A 125 -4.73 -23.17 9.32
C GLY A 125 -4.46 -21.66 9.22
N GLY A 126 -5.06 -20.88 10.12
CA GLY A 126 -4.94 -19.44 9.98
C GLY A 126 -5.40 -18.69 11.21
N GLU A 127 -4.77 -17.55 11.42
CA GLU A 127 -5.20 -16.59 12.42
C GLU A 127 -6.49 -15.90 11.92
N PRO A 128 -7.49 -15.65 12.78
CA PRO A 128 -8.79 -15.10 12.36
C PRO A 128 -8.72 -13.77 11.60
N TRP A 129 -7.64 -13.01 11.75
CA TRP A 129 -7.45 -11.75 11.05
C TRP A 129 -6.94 -11.91 9.60
N VAL A 130 -6.40 -13.08 9.22
CA VAL A 130 -5.84 -13.30 7.88
C VAL A 130 -6.88 -13.10 6.78
N PRO A 131 -8.08 -13.71 6.85
CA PRO A 131 -9.14 -13.44 5.87
C PRO A 131 -9.58 -11.97 5.85
N VAL A 132 -9.58 -11.29 7.00
CA VAL A 132 -9.96 -9.87 7.09
C VAL A 132 -9.01 -8.99 6.28
N VAL A 133 -7.70 -9.20 6.43
CA VAL A 133 -6.69 -8.47 5.66
C VAL A 133 -6.75 -8.83 4.18
N ALA A 134 -6.76 -10.13 3.87
CA ALA A 134 -6.68 -10.61 2.49
C ALA A 134 -7.90 -10.19 1.66
N HIS A 135 -9.10 -10.42 2.16
CA HIS A 135 -10.33 -10.03 1.49
C HIS A 135 -10.52 -8.52 1.48
N GLY A 136 -10.17 -7.82 2.57
CA GLY A 136 -10.19 -6.35 2.62
C GLY A 136 -9.28 -5.70 1.58
N LEU A 137 -8.03 -6.19 1.44
CA LEU A 137 -7.10 -5.71 0.42
C LEU A 137 -7.57 -6.03 -1.00
N ARG A 138 -8.10 -7.24 -1.23
CA ARG A 138 -8.66 -7.62 -2.52
C ARG A 138 -9.80 -6.68 -2.90
N ALA A 139 -10.75 -6.46 -1.98
CA ALA A 139 -11.86 -5.55 -2.20
C ALA A 139 -11.38 -4.12 -2.48
N LEU A 140 -10.39 -3.63 -1.73
CA LEU A 140 -9.86 -2.28 -1.88
C LEU A 140 -9.17 -2.07 -3.24
N VAL A 141 -8.29 -2.99 -3.63
CA VAL A 141 -7.59 -2.92 -4.93
C VAL A 141 -8.58 -3.00 -6.10
N LEU A 142 -9.56 -3.91 -6.04
CA LEU A 142 -10.60 -4.04 -7.06
C LEU A 142 -11.49 -2.78 -7.12
N GLY A 143 -11.83 -2.21 -5.96
CA GLY A 143 -12.57 -0.96 -5.86
C GLY A 143 -11.82 0.24 -6.46
N HIS A 144 -10.50 0.32 -6.29
CA HIS A 144 -9.69 1.32 -6.99
C HIS A 144 -9.69 1.13 -8.51
N ARG A 145 -9.75 -0.12 -8.99
CA ARG A 145 -9.78 -0.48 -10.42
C ARG A 145 -11.14 -0.31 -11.09
N GLY A 146 -12.21 -0.08 -10.33
CA GLY A 146 -13.58 -0.01 -10.84
C GLY A 146 -14.22 -1.37 -11.10
N GLU A 147 -13.70 -2.42 -10.48
CA GLU A 147 -14.29 -3.76 -10.50
C GLU A 147 -15.24 -3.93 -9.31
N GLU A 148 -16.32 -3.13 -9.29
CA GLU A 148 -17.24 -2.97 -8.14
C GLU A 148 -17.87 -4.29 -7.68
N ASP A 149 -18.41 -5.08 -8.61
CA ASP A 149 -19.03 -6.38 -8.29
C ASP A 149 -18.01 -7.35 -7.68
N ALA A 150 -16.78 -7.35 -8.19
CA ALA A 150 -15.71 -8.21 -7.68
C ALA A 150 -15.19 -7.72 -6.31
N ALA A 151 -15.20 -6.41 -6.08
CA ALA A 151 -14.88 -5.82 -4.79
C ALA A 151 -15.95 -6.12 -3.73
N ALA A 152 -17.23 -6.02 -4.08
CA ALA A 152 -18.35 -6.39 -3.22
C ALA A 152 -18.30 -7.89 -2.87
N ALA A 153 -18.13 -8.75 -3.88
CA ALA A 153 -17.98 -10.19 -3.67
C ALA A 153 -16.78 -10.54 -2.77
N ALA A 154 -15.69 -9.75 -2.81
CA ALA A 154 -14.58 -9.94 -1.89
C ALA A 154 -14.94 -9.53 -0.44
N LEU A 155 -15.74 -8.48 -0.23
CA LEU A 155 -16.24 -8.11 1.09
C LEU A 155 -17.21 -9.14 1.68
N ASP A 156 -18.01 -9.80 0.84
CA ASP A 156 -18.94 -10.85 1.27
C ASP A 156 -18.23 -12.12 1.80
N LEU A 157 -16.93 -12.27 1.48
CA LEU A 157 -16.08 -13.35 2.01
C LEU A 157 -15.48 -13.03 3.39
N LEU A 158 -15.70 -11.81 3.92
CA LEU A 158 -15.24 -11.48 5.26
C LEU A 158 -15.99 -12.32 6.31
N PRO A 159 -15.32 -12.75 7.38
CA PRO A 159 -16.00 -13.45 8.45
C PRO A 159 -17.05 -12.54 9.11
N PRO A 160 -18.18 -13.08 9.61
CA PRO A 160 -19.27 -12.27 10.18
C PRO A 160 -18.82 -11.33 11.30
N ASP A 161 -17.83 -11.74 12.10
CA ASP A 161 -17.30 -11.00 13.24
C ASP A 161 -16.14 -10.03 12.87
N ALA A 162 -15.80 -9.89 11.57
CA ALA A 162 -14.66 -9.10 11.08
C ALA A 162 -14.62 -7.64 11.58
N PHE A 163 -15.78 -7.11 11.97
CA PHE A 163 -15.94 -5.73 12.43
C PHE A 163 -16.15 -5.61 13.93
N GLU A 164 -16.43 -6.72 14.62
CA GLU A 164 -16.94 -6.72 15.99
C GLU A 164 -15.91 -7.26 16.99
N SER A 165 -15.10 -8.26 16.62
CA SER A 165 -14.20 -8.93 17.57
C SER A 165 -12.87 -8.18 17.77
N ALA A 166 -12.40 -8.07 19.02
CA ALA A 166 -11.14 -7.36 19.34
C ALA A 166 -9.90 -7.84 18.54
N PRO A 167 -9.72 -9.15 18.25
CA PRO A 167 -8.60 -9.63 17.45
C PRO A 167 -8.65 -9.21 15.97
N THR A 168 -9.83 -9.07 15.38
CA THR A 168 -10.02 -8.74 13.96
C THR A 168 -10.15 -7.23 13.73
N ARG A 169 -10.69 -6.49 14.73
CA ARG A 169 -10.86 -5.04 14.70
C ARG A 169 -9.60 -4.32 14.26
N ARG A 170 -8.43 -4.73 14.75
CA ARG A 170 -7.15 -4.12 14.39
C ARG A 170 -6.81 -4.20 12.89
N TYR A 171 -7.35 -5.16 12.16
CA TYR A 171 -6.97 -5.47 10.78
C TYR A 171 -8.02 -5.10 9.74
N ARG A 172 -9.17 -4.58 10.17
CA ARG A 172 -10.32 -4.26 9.30
C ARG A 172 -10.15 -3.02 8.42
N GLY A 173 -9.05 -2.28 8.57
CA GLY A 173 -8.87 -0.97 7.92
C GLY A 173 -9.06 -1.00 6.40
N HIS A 174 -8.48 -2.00 5.71
CA HIS A 174 -8.64 -2.15 4.26
C HIS A 174 -10.10 -2.43 3.85
N ALA A 175 -10.81 -3.23 4.64
CA ALA A 175 -12.22 -3.52 4.40
C ALA A 175 -13.12 -2.29 4.62
N LEU A 176 -12.82 -1.47 5.64
CA LEU A 176 -13.53 -0.20 5.86
C LEU A 176 -13.32 0.77 4.70
N LEU A 177 -12.09 0.93 4.21
CA LEU A 177 -11.79 1.74 3.03
C LEU A 177 -12.50 1.22 1.79
N ALA A 178 -12.51 -0.09 1.57
CA ALA A 178 -13.21 -0.69 0.43
C ALA A 178 -14.72 -0.43 0.48
N ARG A 179 -15.35 -0.60 1.66
CA ARG A 179 -16.77 -0.27 1.89
C ARG A 179 -17.05 1.21 1.62
N ALA A 180 -16.24 2.10 2.19
CA ALA A 180 -16.35 3.53 1.97
C ALA A 180 -16.25 3.88 0.49
N ARG A 181 -15.34 3.22 -0.22
CA ARG A 181 -15.13 3.44 -1.65
C ARG A 181 -16.32 3.01 -2.51
N LEU A 182 -16.85 1.82 -2.27
CA LEU A 182 -18.03 1.33 -2.98
C LEU A 182 -19.25 2.22 -2.74
N ALA A 183 -19.44 2.69 -1.50
CA ALA A 183 -20.49 3.64 -1.18
C ALA A 183 -20.32 4.98 -1.92
N GLU A 184 -19.10 5.53 -1.96
CA GLU A 184 -18.81 6.77 -2.68
C GLU A 184 -19.05 6.65 -4.19
N VAL A 185 -18.59 5.56 -4.80
CA VAL A 185 -18.80 5.30 -6.24
C VAL A 185 -20.28 5.14 -6.57
N ALA A 186 -21.05 4.52 -5.67
CA ALA A 186 -22.52 4.44 -5.77
C ALA A 186 -23.25 5.76 -5.48
N GLY A 187 -22.53 6.89 -5.29
CA GLY A 187 -23.13 8.19 -5.03
C GLY A 187 -23.69 8.36 -3.62
N ARG A 188 -23.22 7.57 -2.65
CA ARG A 188 -23.65 7.60 -1.25
C ARG A 188 -22.51 8.06 -0.31
N PRO A 189 -22.13 9.35 -0.33
CA PRO A 189 -21.00 9.86 0.44
C PRO A 189 -21.22 9.80 1.96
N THR A 190 -22.47 9.91 2.43
CA THR A 190 -22.79 9.74 3.87
C THR A 190 -22.54 8.32 4.34
N ASP A 191 -22.94 7.31 3.55
CA ASP A 191 -22.63 5.91 3.85
C ASP A 191 -21.12 5.66 3.83
N ALA A 192 -20.41 6.31 2.91
CA ALA A 192 -18.96 6.23 2.84
C ALA A 192 -18.28 6.79 4.11
N LEU A 193 -18.74 7.93 4.61
CA LEU A 193 -18.30 8.49 5.88
C LEU A 193 -18.61 7.55 7.05
N HIS A 194 -19.85 7.07 7.15
CA HIS A 194 -20.28 6.17 8.22
C HIS A 194 -19.44 4.89 8.28
N ALA A 195 -19.00 4.36 7.12
CA ALA A 195 -18.11 3.22 7.07
C ALA A 195 -16.74 3.49 7.73
N LEU A 196 -16.27 4.75 7.79
CA LEU A 196 -14.98 5.10 8.38
C LEU A 196 -15.07 5.63 9.82
N LEU A 197 -16.25 6.08 10.30
CA LEU A 197 -16.43 6.57 11.66
C LEU A 197 -15.88 5.65 12.78
N PRO A 198 -15.97 4.30 12.68
CA PRO A 198 -15.41 3.42 13.69
C PRO A 198 -13.90 3.61 13.95
N VAL A 199 -13.17 4.15 12.98
CA VAL A 199 -11.72 4.41 13.10
C VAL A 199 -11.40 5.45 14.18
N LEU A 200 -12.33 6.37 14.49
CA LEU A 200 -12.15 7.36 15.55
C LEU A 200 -12.08 6.73 16.94
N GLY A 201 -12.90 5.69 17.18
CA GLY A 201 -12.98 4.99 18.47
C GLY A 201 -11.97 3.85 18.63
N ASP A 202 -11.14 3.56 17.62
CA ASP A 202 -10.11 2.55 17.73
C ASP A 202 -8.97 3.04 18.63
N ASP A 203 -8.97 2.68 19.92
CA ASP A 203 -7.77 2.80 20.76
C ASP A 203 -6.73 1.78 20.29
N THR A 204 -5.93 2.14 19.28
CA THR A 204 -4.91 1.22 18.80
C THR A 204 -3.72 1.19 19.74
N PRO A 205 -3.34 0.04 20.34
CA PRO A 205 -2.02 -0.10 20.94
C PRO A 205 -0.97 0.14 19.85
N ALA A 206 0.15 0.77 20.20
CA ALA A 206 1.17 1.27 19.26
C ALA A 206 1.93 0.21 18.42
N THR A 207 1.41 -1.01 18.34
CA THR A 207 1.81 -2.03 17.36
C THR A 207 0.85 -2.13 16.17
N ALA A 208 -0.32 -1.47 16.19
CA ALA A 208 -1.36 -1.54 15.16
C ALA A 208 -0.88 -1.19 13.72
N PRO A 209 -1.59 -1.65 12.67
CA PRO A 209 -1.16 -1.47 11.29
C PRO A 209 -0.94 0.00 10.96
N ALA A 210 0.16 0.29 10.28
CA ALA A 210 0.68 1.64 10.01
C ALA A 210 -0.21 2.55 9.13
N ASP A 211 -1.47 2.19 8.89
CA ASP A 211 -2.36 2.88 7.96
C ASP A 211 -3.51 3.64 8.62
N ARG A 212 -3.77 3.51 9.93
CA ARG A 212 -4.82 4.29 10.60
C ARG A 212 -4.78 5.79 10.29
N PRO A 213 -3.61 6.47 10.27
CA PRO A 213 -3.51 7.86 9.85
C PRO A 213 -4.08 8.14 8.45
N TRP A 214 -3.90 7.20 7.51
CA TRP A 214 -4.43 7.33 6.15
C TRP A 214 -5.94 7.10 6.08
N LEU A 215 -6.50 6.24 6.93
CA LEU A 215 -7.95 6.11 7.10
C LEU A 215 -8.55 7.40 7.69
N LEU A 216 -7.90 7.97 8.70
CA LEU A 216 -8.31 9.25 9.29
C LEU A 216 -8.29 10.38 8.26
N ALA A 217 -7.26 10.45 7.42
CA ALA A 217 -7.20 11.45 6.34
C ALA A 217 -8.33 11.28 5.32
N GLU A 218 -8.72 10.05 5.01
CA GLU A 218 -9.86 9.78 4.13
C GLU A 218 -11.21 10.13 4.80
N LEU A 219 -11.34 9.87 6.10
CA LEU A 219 -12.48 10.30 6.91
C LEU A 219 -12.60 11.83 6.90
N VAL A 220 -11.50 12.58 7.11
CA VAL A 220 -11.51 14.05 7.02
C VAL A 220 -12.06 14.52 5.67
N ARG A 221 -11.60 13.93 4.56
CA ARG A 221 -12.08 14.29 3.22
C ARG A 221 -13.59 14.08 3.07
N LEU A 222 -14.08 12.89 3.43
CA LEU A 222 -15.51 12.55 3.32
C LEU A 222 -16.37 13.40 4.26
N ALA A 223 -15.91 13.62 5.50
CA ALA A 223 -16.62 14.43 6.48
C ALA A 223 -16.77 15.89 6.04
N LEU A 224 -15.73 16.47 5.43
CA LEU A 224 -15.82 17.81 4.85
C LEU A 224 -16.78 17.86 3.65
N GLU A 225 -16.82 16.81 2.82
CA GLU A 225 -17.75 16.73 1.68
C GLU A 225 -19.22 16.60 2.12
N THR A 226 -19.49 15.92 3.24
CA THR A 226 -20.84 15.76 3.81
C THR A 226 -21.22 16.83 4.83
N GLY A 227 -20.31 17.74 5.18
CA GLY A 227 -20.54 18.82 6.16
C GLY A 227 -20.39 18.42 7.64
N ASP A 228 -19.87 17.22 7.94
CA ASP A 228 -19.61 16.76 9.31
C ASP A 228 -18.27 17.29 9.84
N THR A 229 -18.27 18.58 10.20
CA THR A 229 -17.08 19.25 10.74
C THR A 229 -16.61 18.66 12.07
N ALA A 230 -17.50 18.04 12.85
CA ALA A 230 -17.17 17.46 14.15
C ALA A 230 -16.29 16.22 13.99
N SER A 231 -16.70 15.28 13.13
CA SER A 231 -15.91 14.09 12.80
C SER A 231 -14.61 14.46 12.11
N ALA A 232 -14.62 15.45 11.21
CA ALA A 232 -13.39 15.96 10.58
C ALA A 232 -12.38 16.47 11.61
N ARG A 233 -12.83 17.30 12.57
CA ARG A 233 -11.96 17.83 13.64
C ARG A 233 -11.39 16.71 14.53
N ALA A 234 -12.23 15.74 14.90
CA ALA A 234 -11.80 14.60 15.70
C ALA A 234 -10.73 13.77 14.97
N ALA A 235 -10.89 13.53 13.67
CA ALA A 235 -9.93 12.79 12.86
C ALA A 235 -8.60 13.54 12.68
N VAL A 236 -8.62 14.87 12.54
CA VAL A 236 -7.40 15.70 12.53
C VAL A 236 -6.64 15.53 13.85
N ALA A 237 -7.32 15.71 14.98
CA ALA A 237 -6.71 15.60 16.30
C ALA A 237 -6.12 14.20 16.55
N ALA A 238 -6.84 13.14 16.17
CA ALA A 238 -6.35 11.76 16.28
C ALA A 238 -5.09 11.54 15.43
N CYS A 239 -5.09 12.02 14.18
CA CYS A 239 -3.96 11.84 13.26
C CYS A 239 -2.72 12.63 13.73
N GLU A 240 -2.90 13.84 14.26
CA GLU A 240 -1.80 14.63 14.84
C GLU A 240 -1.25 14.02 16.12
N GLY A 241 -2.11 13.45 16.97
CA GLY A 241 -1.69 12.69 18.16
C GLY A 241 -0.84 11.48 17.79
N GLU A 242 -1.23 10.71 16.77
CA GLU A 242 -0.45 9.58 16.28
C GLU A 242 0.89 10.01 15.66
N ALA A 243 0.92 11.14 14.94
CA ALA A 243 2.16 11.69 14.38
C ALA A 243 3.13 12.17 15.46
N ALA A 244 2.61 12.75 16.55
CA ALA A 244 3.41 13.12 17.70
C ALA A 244 3.98 11.90 18.43
N HIS A 245 3.21 10.79 18.49
CA HIS A 245 3.67 9.54 19.10
C HIS A 245 4.69 8.80 18.24
N HIS A 246 4.61 8.91 16.91
CA HIS A 246 5.51 8.25 15.95
C HIS A 246 6.29 9.26 15.06
N PRO A 247 7.19 10.09 15.62
CA PRO A 247 7.84 11.18 14.89
C PRO A 247 8.78 10.69 13.78
N ALA A 248 9.24 9.43 13.85
CA ALA A 248 10.11 8.83 12.86
C ALA A 248 9.37 8.19 11.67
N SER A 249 8.03 8.15 11.68
CA SER A 249 7.20 7.54 10.62
C SER A 249 6.85 8.56 9.54
N PRO A 250 7.47 8.51 8.33
CA PRO A 250 7.16 9.48 7.27
C PRO A 250 5.71 9.37 6.80
N GLY A 251 5.17 8.15 6.73
CA GLY A 251 3.79 7.90 6.34
C GLY A 251 2.77 8.52 7.29
N THR A 252 3.00 8.46 8.60
CA THR A 252 2.14 9.08 9.62
C THR A 252 2.23 10.60 9.54
N ALA A 253 3.44 11.16 9.40
CA ALA A 253 3.64 12.60 9.26
C ALA A 253 2.94 13.17 8.01
N LEU A 254 3.01 12.45 6.88
CA LEU A 254 2.32 12.83 5.65
C LEU A 254 0.79 12.80 5.79
N ALA A 255 0.24 11.79 6.45
CA ALA A 255 -1.19 11.71 6.72
C ALA A 255 -1.67 12.86 7.62
N ALA A 256 -0.89 13.24 8.64
CA ALA A 256 -1.20 14.38 9.49
C ALA A 256 -1.19 15.71 8.73
N LEU A 257 -0.20 15.92 7.85
CA LEU A 257 -0.17 17.08 6.95
C LEU A 257 -1.38 17.09 6.00
N ARG A 258 -1.78 15.93 5.46
CA ARG A 258 -3.00 15.78 4.64
C ARG A 258 -4.25 16.20 5.42
N CYS A 259 -4.43 15.68 6.64
CA CYS A 259 -5.54 16.03 7.52
C CYS A 259 -5.61 17.54 7.77
N ARG A 260 -4.48 18.14 8.17
CA ARG A 260 -4.38 19.57 8.48
C ARG A 260 -4.67 20.44 7.26
N GLY A 261 -4.05 20.11 6.12
CA GLY A 261 -4.22 20.84 4.87
C GLY A 261 -5.65 20.77 4.33
N LEU A 262 -6.30 19.59 4.42
CA LEU A 262 -7.71 19.42 4.07
C LEU A 262 -8.62 20.26 4.98
N PHE A 263 -8.47 20.15 6.30
CA PHE A 263 -9.34 20.81 7.26
C PHE A 263 -9.20 22.34 7.24
N ALA A 264 -7.98 22.84 7.10
CA ALA A 264 -7.70 24.27 6.96
C ALA A 264 -7.96 24.81 5.54
N GLN A 265 -8.20 23.93 4.57
CA GLN A 265 -8.23 24.23 3.14
C GLN A 265 -6.97 24.96 2.64
N ASP A 266 -5.81 24.64 3.24
CA ASP A 266 -4.55 25.35 3.01
C ASP A 266 -3.71 24.68 1.91
N PRO A 267 -3.54 25.32 0.74
CA PRO A 267 -2.76 24.76 -0.36
C PRO A 267 -1.26 24.73 -0.06
N GLN A 268 -0.74 25.55 0.85
CA GLN A 268 0.68 25.56 1.22
C GLN A 268 1.03 24.31 2.04
N VAL A 269 0.20 23.96 3.02
CA VAL A 269 0.37 22.73 3.81
C VAL A 269 0.28 21.47 2.93
N LEU A 270 -0.66 21.44 1.98
CA LEU A 270 -0.77 20.33 1.03
C LEU A 270 0.41 20.27 0.05
N ALA A 271 0.93 21.42 -0.39
CA ALA A 271 2.12 21.48 -1.22
C ALA A 271 3.37 20.96 -0.49
N GLU A 272 3.54 21.33 0.78
CA GLU A 272 4.60 20.78 1.64
C GLU A 272 4.47 19.25 1.76
N ALA A 273 3.26 18.74 1.97
CA ALA A 273 3.03 17.29 2.03
C ALA A 273 3.41 16.59 0.71
N VAL A 274 3.06 17.17 -0.44
CA VAL A 274 3.44 16.66 -1.78
C VAL A 274 4.95 16.69 -2.00
N GLU A 275 5.63 17.73 -1.53
CA GLU A 275 7.08 17.87 -1.61
C GLU A 275 7.78 16.81 -0.76
N ARG A 276 7.40 16.69 0.52
CA ARG A 276 7.92 15.66 1.44
C ARG A 276 7.68 14.25 0.94
N ALA A 277 6.51 13.99 0.32
CA ALA A 277 6.24 12.69 -0.28
C ALA A 277 7.17 12.39 -1.46
N GLY A 278 7.61 13.42 -2.19
CA GLY A 278 8.50 13.29 -3.35
C GLY A 278 8.01 12.25 -4.36
N ARG A 279 8.91 11.62 -5.11
CA ARG A 279 8.62 10.36 -5.83
C ARG A 279 8.88 9.14 -4.94
N GLY A 280 8.52 9.26 -3.67
CA GLY A 280 8.75 8.25 -2.64
C GLY A 280 7.97 6.94 -2.88
N PRO A 281 8.05 6.00 -1.94
CA PRO A 281 7.62 4.63 -2.19
C PRO A 281 6.09 4.45 -2.15
N ARG A 282 5.31 5.48 -1.79
CA ARG A 282 3.84 5.43 -1.63
C ARG A 282 3.10 6.17 -2.76
N PRO A 283 2.93 5.55 -3.95
CA PRO A 283 2.32 6.20 -5.10
C PRO A 283 0.84 6.58 -4.89
N LEU A 284 0.05 5.77 -4.17
CA LEU A 284 -1.37 6.06 -3.92
C LEU A 284 -1.51 7.32 -3.04
N ALA A 285 -0.79 7.34 -1.91
CA ALA A 285 -0.72 8.48 -1.01
C ALA A 285 -0.32 9.77 -1.73
N ARG A 286 0.69 9.70 -2.62
CA ARG A 286 1.08 10.84 -3.44
C ARG A 286 -0.06 11.32 -4.35
N GLY A 287 -0.77 10.40 -5.01
CA GLY A 287 -1.93 10.73 -5.84
C GLY A 287 -3.01 11.46 -5.05
N GLN A 288 -3.32 10.97 -3.84
CA GLN A 288 -4.31 11.57 -2.94
C GLN A 288 -3.91 12.98 -2.49
N LEU A 289 -2.65 13.17 -2.10
CA LEU A 289 -2.11 14.49 -1.74
C LEU A 289 -2.18 15.48 -2.90
N LEU A 290 -1.84 15.05 -4.12
CA LEU A 290 -1.92 15.88 -5.32
C LEU A 290 -3.38 16.23 -5.69
N GLU A 291 -4.31 15.28 -5.53
CA GLU A 291 -5.74 15.51 -5.74
C GLU A 291 -6.28 16.57 -4.77
N ASP A 292 -5.96 16.42 -3.47
CA ASP A 292 -6.40 17.36 -2.45
C ASP A 292 -5.76 18.74 -2.62
N LEU A 293 -4.47 18.80 -2.99
CA LEU A 293 -3.80 20.05 -3.37
C LEU A 293 -4.48 20.71 -4.59
N ALA A 294 -4.86 19.94 -5.60
CA ALA A 294 -5.54 20.46 -6.78
C ALA A 294 -6.88 21.11 -6.39
N VAL A 295 -7.66 20.44 -5.53
CA VAL A 295 -8.93 20.97 -5.01
C VAL A 295 -8.69 22.27 -4.23
N SER A 296 -7.75 22.28 -3.28
CA SER A 296 -7.47 23.48 -2.46
C SER A 296 -6.97 24.66 -3.30
N ARG A 297 -6.09 24.43 -4.29
CA ARG A 297 -5.66 25.47 -5.23
C ARG A 297 -6.82 26.02 -6.07
N ALA A 298 -7.74 25.17 -6.50
CA ALA A 298 -8.91 25.60 -7.25
C ALA A 298 -9.82 26.52 -6.42
N TRP A 299 -10.06 26.18 -5.15
CA TRP A 299 -10.76 27.03 -4.20
C TRP A 299 -10.06 28.36 -3.95
N ALA A 300 -8.72 28.36 -3.87
CA ALA A 300 -7.90 29.55 -3.74
C ALA A 300 -7.78 30.40 -5.03
N GLY A 301 -8.40 29.97 -6.14
CA GLY A 301 -8.36 30.68 -7.43
C GLY A 301 -7.12 30.40 -8.29
N ASP A 302 -6.16 29.60 -7.83
CA ASP A 302 -5.01 29.14 -8.63
C ASP A 302 -5.40 28.00 -9.57
N LEU A 303 -6.14 28.35 -10.63
CA LEU A 303 -6.63 27.37 -11.62
C LEU A 303 -5.49 26.74 -12.42
N ALA A 304 -4.36 27.41 -12.60
CA ALA A 304 -3.22 26.88 -13.34
C ALA A 304 -2.51 25.80 -12.51
N GLY A 305 -2.19 26.10 -11.25
CA GLY A 305 -1.61 25.14 -10.31
C GLY A 305 -2.56 23.99 -9.98
N ALA A 306 -3.87 24.23 -9.93
CA ALA A 306 -4.88 23.18 -9.78
C ALA A 306 -4.88 22.21 -10.97
N ARG A 307 -4.85 22.71 -12.22
CA ARG A 307 -4.76 21.85 -13.42
C ARG A 307 -3.49 21.00 -13.44
N GLN A 308 -2.36 21.58 -13.03
CA GLN A 308 -1.10 20.85 -12.97
C GLN A 308 -1.13 19.75 -11.91
N ALA A 309 -1.56 20.08 -10.69
CA ALA A 309 -1.68 19.10 -9.61
C ALA A 309 -2.68 17.97 -9.95
N LEU A 310 -3.80 18.28 -10.60
CA LEU A 310 -4.75 17.28 -11.09
C LEU A 310 -4.12 16.34 -12.13
N ALA A 311 -3.33 16.88 -13.08
CA ALA A 311 -2.66 16.06 -14.07
C ALA A 311 -1.64 15.10 -13.43
N ASP A 312 -0.90 15.57 -12.43
CA ASP A 312 0.08 14.76 -11.69
C ASP A 312 -0.62 13.70 -10.81
N ALA A 313 -1.75 14.05 -10.18
CA ALA A 313 -2.58 13.12 -9.41
C ALA A 313 -3.08 11.97 -10.30
N VAL A 314 -3.67 12.30 -11.44
CA VAL A 314 -4.16 11.30 -12.39
C VAL A 314 -3.02 10.44 -12.95
N GLY A 315 -1.85 11.02 -13.24
CA GLY A 315 -0.68 10.24 -13.64
C GLY A 315 -0.23 9.22 -12.59
N ALA A 316 -0.32 9.58 -11.29
CA ALA A 316 -0.02 8.65 -10.20
C ALA A 316 -1.07 7.52 -10.12
N TYR A 317 -2.34 7.83 -10.28
CA TYR A 317 -3.43 6.84 -10.29
C TYR A 317 -3.39 5.90 -11.49
N GLU A 318 -3.14 6.42 -12.69
CA GLU A 318 -2.98 5.62 -13.91
C GLU A 318 -1.81 4.62 -13.78
N GLY A 319 -0.71 5.04 -13.15
CA GLY A 319 0.42 4.15 -12.86
C GLY A 319 0.09 2.95 -11.96
N LEU A 320 -0.99 3.04 -11.18
CA LEU A 320 -1.50 1.98 -10.31
C LEU A 320 -2.65 1.18 -10.93
N GLY A 321 -3.26 1.70 -12.00
CA GLY A 321 -4.56 1.23 -12.47
C GLY A 321 -5.72 1.66 -11.58
N ALA A 322 -5.57 2.74 -10.80
CA ALA A 322 -6.60 3.28 -9.90
C ALA A 322 -7.64 4.12 -10.69
N VAL A 323 -8.39 3.46 -11.57
CA VAL A 323 -9.35 4.08 -12.51
C VAL A 323 -10.38 4.94 -11.78
N CYS A 324 -10.96 4.42 -10.69
CA CYS A 324 -11.97 5.16 -9.95
C CYS A 324 -11.39 6.41 -9.30
N ASP A 325 -10.15 6.37 -8.83
CA ASP A 325 -9.49 7.51 -8.17
C ASP A 325 -9.21 8.63 -9.16
N ALA A 326 -8.75 8.29 -10.36
CA ALA A 326 -8.63 9.24 -11.46
C ALA A 326 -10.00 9.86 -11.82
N ALA A 327 -11.05 9.03 -11.92
CA ALA A 327 -12.40 9.51 -12.20
C ALA A 327 -12.96 10.42 -11.09
N ARG A 328 -12.71 10.09 -9.81
CA ARG A 328 -13.07 10.90 -8.65
C ARG A 328 -12.34 12.24 -8.69
N ALA A 329 -11.03 12.24 -8.90
CA ALA A 329 -10.24 13.47 -8.98
C ALA A 329 -10.76 14.39 -10.08
N ASP A 330 -11.02 13.85 -11.28
CA ASP A 330 -11.63 14.63 -12.36
C ASP A 330 -13.03 15.15 -11.98
N ALA A 331 -13.87 14.33 -11.35
CA ALA A 331 -15.21 14.74 -10.94
C ALA A 331 -15.19 15.90 -9.93
N ARG A 332 -14.33 15.81 -8.90
CA ARG A 332 -14.15 16.85 -7.88
C ARG A 332 -13.70 18.16 -8.52
N LEU A 333 -12.71 18.13 -9.41
CA LEU A 333 -12.18 19.35 -10.04
C LEU A 333 -13.10 19.93 -11.11
N ARG A 334 -13.88 19.09 -11.82
CA ARG A 334 -14.89 19.56 -12.80
C ARG A 334 -15.92 20.48 -12.14
N ARG A 335 -16.35 20.19 -10.90
CA ARG A 335 -17.28 21.02 -10.13
C ARG A 335 -16.73 22.42 -9.85
N LEU A 336 -15.40 22.57 -9.83
CA LEU A 336 -14.68 23.83 -9.60
C LEU A 336 -14.23 24.51 -10.90
N GLY A 337 -14.78 24.12 -12.06
CA GLY A 337 -14.41 24.68 -13.37
C GLY A 337 -13.02 24.26 -13.87
N VAL A 338 -12.34 23.36 -13.14
CA VAL A 338 -11.03 22.84 -13.51
C VAL A 338 -11.22 21.55 -14.29
N ARG A 339 -10.90 21.59 -15.58
CA ARG A 339 -10.74 20.39 -16.39
C ARG A 339 -9.26 20.18 -16.60
N ARG A 340 -8.83 18.91 -16.64
CA ARG A 340 -7.60 18.59 -17.36
C ARG A 340 -7.80 19.16 -18.76
N GLY A 341 -7.03 20.20 -19.10
CA GLY A 341 -7.01 20.66 -20.47
C GLY A 341 -6.74 19.45 -21.35
N SER A 342 -7.28 19.46 -22.57
CA SER A 342 -6.78 18.58 -23.63
C SER A 342 -5.30 18.91 -23.84
N ARG A 343 -4.42 18.46 -22.94
CA ARG A 343 -3.01 18.20 -23.25
C ARG A 343 -3.09 17.01 -24.17
N GLY A 344 -3.32 17.30 -25.44
CA GLY A 344 -3.68 16.33 -26.45
C GLY A 344 -2.70 15.17 -26.45
N ALA A 345 -3.23 13.96 -26.56
CA ALA A 345 -2.63 12.87 -27.33
C ALA A 345 -1.15 12.50 -27.09
N ARG A 346 -0.48 13.01 -26.05
CA ARG A 346 0.82 12.54 -25.60
C ARG A 346 0.63 11.84 -24.28
N ARG A 347 0.71 10.50 -24.37
CA ARG A 347 1.09 9.56 -23.32
C ARG A 347 -0.02 8.80 -22.59
N GLN A 348 -1.02 8.38 -23.33
CA GLN A 348 -1.35 6.95 -23.40
C GLN A 348 -1.54 6.65 -24.87
N ALA A 349 -0.45 6.39 -25.60
CA ALA A 349 -0.62 5.67 -26.85
C ALA A 349 -1.37 4.38 -26.45
N ARG A 350 -2.56 4.13 -27.00
CA ARG A 350 -3.26 2.87 -26.72
C ARG A 350 -2.51 1.68 -27.33
N HIS A 351 -1.69 1.97 -28.33
CA HIS A 351 -0.89 1.01 -29.07
C HIS A 351 0.53 1.53 -29.31
N GLY A 352 1.46 0.60 -29.52
CA GLY A 352 2.87 0.89 -29.80
C GLY A 352 3.75 0.95 -28.54
N TRP A 353 5.05 1.20 -28.73
CA TRP A 353 6.05 1.14 -27.65
C TRP A 353 5.80 2.16 -26.54
N GLU A 354 5.22 3.31 -26.87
CA GLU A 354 4.84 4.36 -25.91
C GLU A 354 3.61 3.97 -25.05
N ALA A 355 2.89 2.91 -25.41
CA ALA A 355 1.76 2.35 -24.67
C ALA A 355 2.17 1.44 -23.51
N LEU A 356 3.42 0.97 -23.52
CA LEU A 356 3.92 0.02 -22.55
C LEU A 356 4.19 0.72 -21.21
N THR A 357 3.75 0.10 -20.12
CA THR A 357 4.12 0.54 -18.77
C THR A 357 5.62 0.33 -18.55
N PRO A 358 6.23 0.99 -17.54
CA PRO A 358 7.65 0.77 -17.22
C PRO A 358 7.99 -0.71 -16.93
N ALA A 359 7.06 -1.47 -16.37
CA ALA A 359 7.23 -2.91 -16.13
C ALA A 359 7.16 -3.72 -17.43
N GLU A 360 6.17 -3.43 -18.28
CA GLU A 360 6.02 -4.06 -19.60
C GLU A 360 7.20 -3.75 -20.52
N LEU A 361 7.75 -2.53 -20.48
CA LEU A 361 8.91 -2.16 -21.29
C LEU A 361 10.17 -2.95 -20.89
N ARG A 362 10.40 -3.19 -19.59
CA ARG A 362 11.50 -4.04 -19.12
C ARG A 362 11.35 -5.49 -19.61
N VAL A 363 10.12 -6.02 -19.54
CA VAL A 363 9.81 -7.38 -20.04
C VAL A 363 9.95 -7.44 -21.56
N ALA A 364 9.47 -6.43 -22.29
CA ALA A 364 9.53 -6.35 -23.75
C ALA A 364 10.96 -6.29 -24.29
N ARG A 365 11.89 -5.61 -23.59
CA ARG A 365 13.32 -5.59 -23.93
C ARG A 365 13.97 -6.97 -23.81
N LEU A 366 13.78 -7.65 -22.69
CA LEU A 366 14.30 -9.01 -22.49
C LEU A 366 13.66 -10.02 -23.46
N LEU A 367 12.39 -9.81 -23.83
CA LEU A 367 11.72 -10.56 -24.91
C LEU A 367 12.38 -10.36 -26.27
N ALA A 368 12.74 -9.10 -26.59
CA ALA A 368 13.42 -8.75 -27.83
C ALA A 368 14.84 -9.35 -27.92
N GLU A 369 15.52 -9.52 -26.78
CA GLU A 369 16.79 -10.24 -26.65
C GLU A 369 16.64 -11.78 -26.77
N GLY A 370 15.42 -12.29 -26.96
CA GLY A 370 15.17 -13.72 -27.13
C GLY A 370 15.01 -14.53 -25.84
N ARG A 371 15.02 -13.89 -24.66
CA ARG A 371 14.88 -14.59 -23.37
C ARG A 371 13.54 -15.30 -23.24
N SER A 372 13.54 -16.50 -22.66
CA SER A 372 12.33 -17.25 -22.33
C SER A 372 11.64 -16.69 -21.08
N ASN A 373 10.33 -16.97 -20.89
CA ASN A 373 9.59 -16.47 -19.72
C ASN A 373 10.23 -16.88 -18.37
N PRO A 374 10.80 -18.10 -18.21
CA PRO A 374 11.56 -18.45 -17.00
C PRO A 374 12.82 -17.60 -16.79
N GLU A 375 13.56 -17.27 -17.86
CA GLU A 375 14.77 -16.44 -17.77
C GLU A 375 14.43 -14.98 -17.44
N ILE A 376 13.37 -14.45 -18.07
CA ILE A 376 12.85 -13.10 -17.75
C ILE A 376 12.37 -13.04 -16.30
N ALA A 377 11.66 -14.08 -15.84
CA ALA A 377 11.19 -14.20 -14.47
C ALA A 377 12.37 -14.18 -13.48
N ALA A 378 13.44 -14.93 -13.76
CA ALA A 378 14.65 -14.93 -12.94
C ALA A 378 15.36 -13.57 -12.95
N ALA A 379 15.52 -12.95 -14.14
CA ALA A 379 16.22 -11.68 -14.30
C ALA A 379 15.50 -10.49 -13.61
N LEU A 380 14.16 -10.52 -13.57
CA LEU A 380 13.34 -9.47 -12.97
C LEU A 380 12.82 -9.82 -11.57
N PHE A 381 13.19 -10.97 -11.01
CA PHE A 381 12.67 -11.50 -9.73
C PHE A 381 11.13 -11.59 -9.70
N LEU A 382 10.51 -11.99 -10.83
CA LEU A 382 9.07 -12.15 -11.00
C LEU A 382 8.68 -13.63 -11.08
N SER A 383 7.39 -13.95 -10.93
CA SER A 383 6.90 -15.30 -11.20
C SER A 383 6.73 -15.56 -12.70
N ARG A 384 6.86 -16.81 -13.15
CA ARG A 384 6.61 -17.19 -14.57
C ARG A 384 5.22 -16.77 -15.05
N ARG A 385 4.21 -16.87 -14.18
CA ARG A 385 2.83 -16.46 -14.46
C ARG A 385 2.72 -14.95 -14.65
N THR A 386 3.38 -14.16 -13.79
CA THR A 386 3.45 -12.70 -13.92
C THR A 386 4.06 -12.28 -15.25
N VAL A 387 5.15 -12.95 -15.67
CA VAL A 387 5.76 -12.71 -16.98
C VAL A 387 4.81 -13.05 -18.12
N GLN A 388 4.08 -14.18 -18.06
CA GLN A 388 3.08 -14.54 -19.07
C GLN A 388 1.97 -13.48 -19.21
N THR A 389 1.48 -12.94 -18.09
CA THR A 389 0.49 -11.86 -18.10
C THR A 389 1.06 -10.61 -18.77
N HIS A 390 2.27 -10.18 -18.39
CA HIS A 390 2.92 -9.04 -19.04
C HIS A 390 3.15 -9.28 -20.54
N VAL A 391 3.60 -10.47 -20.96
CA VAL A 391 3.75 -10.83 -22.38
C VAL A 391 2.43 -10.66 -23.11
N SER A 392 1.32 -11.16 -22.55
CA SER A 392 -0.01 -11.06 -23.17
C SER A 392 -0.44 -9.60 -23.34
N HIS A 393 -0.22 -8.75 -22.33
CA HIS A 393 -0.51 -7.32 -22.42
C HIS A 393 0.40 -6.61 -23.43
N ILE A 394 1.68 -6.94 -23.49
CA ILE A 394 2.64 -6.38 -24.45
C ILE A 394 2.21 -6.73 -25.89
N LEU A 395 1.85 -7.98 -26.16
CA LEU A 395 1.36 -8.41 -27.47
C LEU A 395 0.11 -7.60 -27.88
N GLY A 396 -0.85 -7.44 -26.96
CA GLY A 396 -2.05 -6.64 -27.18
C GLY A 396 -1.75 -5.15 -27.44
N LYS A 397 -0.87 -4.54 -26.65
CA LYS A 397 -0.48 -3.13 -26.78
C LYS A 397 0.38 -2.86 -28.01
N LEU A 398 1.26 -3.78 -28.39
CA LEU A 398 2.06 -3.67 -29.61
C LEU A 398 1.30 -4.10 -30.88
N GLN A 399 0.09 -4.64 -30.73
CA GLN A 399 -0.74 -5.18 -31.81
C GLN A 399 -0.05 -6.27 -32.63
N VAL A 400 0.67 -7.16 -31.94
CA VAL A 400 1.38 -8.28 -32.54
C VAL A 400 0.92 -9.60 -31.92
N ARG A 401 1.06 -10.70 -32.67
CA ARG A 401 0.57 -12.02 -32.26
C ARG A 401 1.65 -12.93 -31.72
N THR A 402 2.92 -12.62 -32.02
CA THR A 402 4.05 -13.49 -31.68
C THR A 402 5.18 -12.70 -31.04
N ARG A 403 5.92 -13.38 -30.17
CA ARG A 403 7.17 -12.86 -29.58
C ARG A 403 8.20 -12.43 -30.62
N ALA A 404 8.28 -13.13 -31.76
CA ALA A 404 9.20 -12.79 -32.85
C ALA A 404 8.85 -11.43 -33.47
N GLN A 405 7.57 -11.09 -33.56
CA GLN A 405 7.12 -9.78 -34.02
C GLN A 405 7.48 -8.66 -33.05
N VAL A 406 7.47 -8.92 -31.73
CA VAL A 406 7.96 -7.96 -30.72
C VAL A 406 9.44 -7.65 -30.95
N ALA A 407 10.28 -8.67 -31.13
CA ALA A 407 11.71 -8.48 -31.42
C ALA A 407 11.95 -7.70 -32.72
N ALA A 408 11.21 -8.03 -33.80
CA ALA A 408 11.30 -7.33 -35.07
C ALA A 408 10.82 -5.86 -35.00
N GLN A 409 9.88 -5.55 -34.11
CA GLN A 409 9.41 -4.19 -33.87
C GLN A 409 10.38 -3.42 -32.95
N ALA A 410 11.04 -4.10 -32.02
CA ALA A 410 12.04 -3.53 -31.11
C ALA A 410 13.28 -3.05 -31.89
N ALA A 411 13.77 -3.88 -32.82
CA ALA A 411 14.88 -3.52 -33.71
C ALA A 411 14.58 -2.25 -34.53
N ARG A 412 13.34 -2.11 -35.03
CA ARG A 412 12.88 -0.92 -35.77
C ARG A 412 12.72 0.33 -34.89
N ALA A 413 12.46 0.14 -33.59
CA ALA A 413 12.29 1.21 -32.62
C ALA A 413 13.59 1.61 -31.90
N GLY A 414 14.74 1.03 -32.27
CA GLY A 414 16.05 1.35 -31.67
C GLY A 414 16.33 0.64 -30.34
N PHE A 415 15.61 -0.45 -30.06
CA PHE A 415 15.78 -1.28 -28.85
C PHE A 415 16.45 -2.64 -29.15
N GLY A 416 17.17 -2.76 -30.27
CA GLY A 416 17.97 -3.95 -30.59
C GLY A 416 19.25 -4.03 -29.75
N PRO A 417 19.94 -5.19 -29.73
CA PRO A 417 21.22 -5.35 -29.07
C PRO A 417 22.31 -4.42 -29.64
#